data_AF-A0AA86GL76-F1
#
_entry.id   AF-A0AA86GL76-F1
#
_cell.length_a   1.000
_cell.length_b   1.000
_cell.length_c   1.000
_cell.angle_alpha   90.00
_cell.angle_beta   90.00
_cell.angle_gamma   90.00
#
_symmetry.space_group_name_H-M   'P 1'
#
loop_
_entity.id
_entity.type
_entity.pdbx_description
1 polymer ?
#
loop_
_entity_poly.entity_id
_entity_poly.type
_entity_poly.pdbx_seq_one_letter_code
_entity_poly.pdbx_strand_id
1 'polypeptide(L)'
;MAVIEKGQRLSPTEAKSHLAKLTQQMQLESYIRTLERLAAKESNPILSGALDYYRKNKKLTPKYAAVVFWKLQAFNIDHHPSFFQIELRRAQHIDDLRQMPTARIHRFWSALTTAQRRKAVELGHTPPKDRIVTD
;
A
#
# COMPACT_ATOMS: atom_id res chain seq x y z
N MET A 1 -0.96 33.63 -3.34
CA MET A 1 -0.12 32.95 -4.36
C MET A 1 -1.02 32.15 -5.27
N ALA A 2 -0.91 32.33 -6.60
CA ALA A 2 -1.68 31.56 -7.58
C ALA A 2 -0.84 30.35 -8.02
N VAL A 3 -1.40 29.15 -7.94
CA VAL A 3 -0.76 27.93 -8.47
C VAL A 3 -1.11 27.84 -9.96
N ILE A 4 -0.09 27.70 -10.80
CA ILE A 4 -0.22 27.64 -12.27
C ILE A 4 0.22 26.24 -12.71
N GLU A 5 -0.65 25.52 -13.40
CA GLU A 5 -0.35 24.22 -14.01
C GLU A 5 -0.64 24.31 -15.51
N LYS A 6 0.36 23.97 -16.35
CA LYS A 6 0.27 24.05 -17.83
C LYS A 6 -0.25 25.39 -18.40
N GLY A 7 0.10 26.51 -17.74
CA GLY A 7 -0.24 27.86 -18.21
C GLY A 7 -1.66 28.33 -17.86
N GLN A 8 -2.45 27.55 -17.12
CA GLN A 8 -3.77 27.95 -16.64
C GLN A 8 -3.77 28.16 -15.13
N ARG A 9 -4.49 29.19 -14.68
CA ARG A 9 -4.64 29.51 -13.25
C ARG A 9 -5.63 28.52 -12.64
N LEU A 10 -5.15 27.70 -11.71
CA LEU A 10 -6.01 26.76 -11.01
C LEU A 10 -7.01 27.51 -10.13
N SER A 11 -8.26 27.05 -10.11
CA SER A 11 -9.23 27.46 -9.09
C SER A 11 -8.72 27.09 -7.69
N PRO A 12 -9.21 27.73 -6.62
CA PRO A 12 -8.82 27.39 -5.24
C PRO A 12 -8.99 25.89 -4.91
N THR A 13 -10.01 25.23 -5.47
CA THR A 13 -10.28 23.79 -5.28
C THR A 13 -9.26 22.92 -6.00
N GLU A 14 -8.90 23.27 -7.23
CA GLU A 14 -7.88 22.56 -8.01
C GLU A 14 -6.49 22.73 -7.40
N ALA A 15 -6.16 23.95 -6.94
CA ALA A 15 -4.90 24.21 -6.24
C ALA A 15 -4.78 23.39 -4.95
N LYS A 16 -5.85 23.32 -4.14
CA LYS A 16 -5.90 22.46 -2.94
C LYS A 16 -5.71 20.97 -3.30
N SER A 17 -6.41 20.50 -4.33
CA SER A 17 -6.30 19.11 -4.78
C SER A 17 -4.90 18.77 -5.31
N HIS A 18 -4.28 19.70 -6.03
CA HIS A 18 -2.91 19.57 -6.54
C HIS A 18 -1.91 19.49 -5.38
N LEU A 19 -2.00 20.39 -4.40
CA LEU A 19 -1.16 20.36 -3.20
C LEU A 19 -1.32 19.07 -2.39
N ALA A 20 -2.56 18.57 -2.27
CA ALA A 20 -2.84 17.31 -1.58
C ALA A 20 -2.16 16.12 -2.27
N LYS A 21 -2.21 16.06 -3.61
CA LYS A 21 -1.52 15.02 -4.40
C LYS A 21 0.00 15.08 -4.22
N LEU A 22 0.59 16.28 -4.28
CA LEU A 22 2.03 16.46 -4.05
C LEU A 22 2.44 16.00 -2.65
N THR A 23 1.65 16.34 -1.63
CA THR A 23 1.91 15.94 -0.25
C THR A 23 1.87 14.41 -0.11
N GLN A 24 0.85 13.77 -0.69
CA GLN A 24 0.75 12.30 -0.70
C GLN A 24 1.94 11.64 -1.39
N GLN A 25 2.41 12.21 -2.51
CA GLN A 25 3.58 11.70 -3.22
C GLN A 25 4.84 11.81 -2.36
N MET A 26 5.09 12.97 -1.74
CA MET A 26 6.24 13.18 -0.87
C MET A 26 6.23 12.24 0.34
N GLN A 27 5.05 11.99 0.93
CA GLN A 27 4.88 11.03 2.01
C GLN A 27 5.21 9.61 1.54
N LEU A 28 4.67 9.19 0.40
CA LEU A 28 4.95 7.87 -0.17
C LEU A 28 6.45 7.65 -0.40
N GLU A 29 7.13 8.63 -0.99
CA GLU A 29 8.57 8.55 -1.21
C GLU A 29 9.36 8.49 0.11
N SER A 30 8.91 9.21 1.13
CA SER A 30 9.50 9.15 2.48
C SER A 30 9.37 7.75 3.11
N TYR A 31 8.21 7.10 2.95
CA TYR A 31 8.01 5.73 3.42
C TYR A 31 8.90 4.73 2.69
N ILE A 32 8.99 4.84 1.36
CA ILE A 32 9.86 3.99 0.54
C ILE A 32 11.32 4.14 0.99
N ARG A 33 11.83 5.36 1.15
CA ARG A 33 13.21 5.60 1.62
C ARG A 33 13.46 5.04 3.02
N THR A 34 12.45 5.09 3.90
CA THR A 34 12.56 4.52 5.25
C THR A 34 12.62 3.00 5.21
N LEU A 35 11.76 2.37 4.40
CA LEU A 35 11.78 0.92 4.19
C LEU A 35 13.07 0.43 3.52
N GLU A 36 13.66 1.22 2.63
CA GLU A 36 14.95 0.91 1.98
C GLU A 36 16.12 0.94 2.95
N ARG A 37 16.19 1.98 3.79
CA ARG A 37 17.18 2.05 4.88
C ARG A 37 17.05 0.87 5.83
N LEU A 38 15.81 0.48 6.13
CA LEU A 38 15.54 -0.69 6.95
C LEU A 38 15.98 -2.00 6.27
N ALA A 39 15.67 -2.17 4.99
CA ALA A 39 16.06 -3.35 4.22
C ALA A 39 17.59 -3.52 4.17
N ALA A 40 18.31 -2.42 3.98
CA ALA A 40 19.78 -2.39 4.02
C ALA A 40 20.32 -2.73 5.41
N LYS A 41 19.77 -2.14 6.47
CA LYS A 41 20.19 -2.39 7.86
C LYS A 41 20.00 -3.85 8.28
N GLU A 42 18.91 -4.48 7.86
CA GLU A 42 18.60 -5.86 8.19
C GLU A 42 19.18 -6.89 7.21
N SER A 43 19.81 -6.46 6.10
CA SER A 43 20.17 -7.34 4.99
C SER A 43 18.99 -8.22 4.54
N ASN A 44 17.82 -7.62 4.36
CA ASN A 44 16.57 -8.33 4.09
C ASN A 44 16.22 -8.34 2.58
N PRO A 45 16.60 -9.39 1.82
CA PRO A 45 16.43 -9.42 0.36
C PRO A 45 14.95 -9.45 -0.05
N ILE A 46 14.05 -9.96 0.81
CA ILE A 46 12.63 -10.02 0.52
C ILE A 46 12.02 -8.61 0.57
N LEU A 47 12.39 -7.81 1.57
CA LEU A 47 11.95 -6.42 1.67
C LEU A 47 12.53 -5.59 0.51
N SER A 48 13.81 -5.75 0.19
CA SER A 48 14.41 -5.07 -0.97
C SER A 48 13.70 -5.44 -2.28
N GLY A 49 13.47 -6.73 -2.53
CA GLY A 49 12.75 -7.19 -3.72
C GLY A 49 11.30 -6.67 -3.80
N ALA A 50 10.62 -6.54 -2.65
CA ALA A 50 9.29 -5.95 -2.58
C ALA A 50 9.31 -4.46 -3.01
N LEU A 51 10.30 -3.70 -2.55
CA LEU A 51 10.46 -2.27 -2.86
C LEU A 51 10.85 -2.06 -4.32
N ASP A 52 11.73 -2.89 -4.87
CA ASP A 52 12.08 -2.88 -6.29
C ASP A 52 10.87 -3.22 -7.18
N TYR A 53 10.08 -4.22 -6.78
CA TYR A 53 8.84 -4.56 -7.49
C TYR A 53 7.86 -3.39 -7.44
N TYR A 54 7.69 -2.75 -6.27
CA TYR A 54 6.80 -1.60 -6.12
C TYR A 54 7.25 -0.40 -6.97
N ARG A 55 8.54 -0.09 -7.01
CA ARG A 55 9.08 1.00 -7.83
C ARG A 55 8.71 0.84 -9.31
N LYS A 56 8.80 -0.39 -9.82
CA LYS A 56 8.49 -0.75 -11.23
C LYS A 56 6.99 -0.80 -11.52
N ASN A 57 6.20 -1.41 -10.64
CA ASN A 57 4.80 -1.75 -10.93
C ASN A 57 3.78 -0.80 -10.25
N LYS A 58 4.24 0.05 -9.32
CA LYS A 58 3.42 0.89 -8.43
C LYS A 58 2.36 0.12 -7.63
N LYS A 59 2.57 -1.18 -7.47
CA LYS A 59 1.70 -2.13 -6.77
C LYS A 59 2.53 -3.20 -6.07
N LEU A 60 1.96 -3.82 -5.04
CA LEU A 60 2.52 -4.98 -4.36
C LEU A 60 1.76 -6.25 -4.76
N THR A 61 2.46 -7.38 -4.85
CA THR A 61 1.83 -8.70 -4.82
C THR A 61 1.38 -9.02 -3.40
N PRO A 62 0.47 -9.99 -3.17
CA PRO A 62 0.07 -10.38 -1.82
C PRO A 62 1.25 -10.77 -0.93
N LYS A 63 2.21 -11.53 -1.47
CA LYS A 63 3.43 -11.93 -0.76
C LYS A 63 4.24 -10.72 -0.31
N TYR A 64 4.46 -9.75 -1.20
CA TYR A 64 5.18 -8.52 -0.86
C TYR A 64 4.39 -7.62 0.10
N ALA A 65 3.07 -7.54 -0.04
CA ALA A 65 2.21 -6.80 0.88
C ALA A 65 2.34 -7.32 2.31
N ALA A 66 2.30 -8.65 2.51
CA ALA A 66 2.45 -9.25 3.83
C ALA A 66 3.78 -8.89 4.51
N VAL A 67 4.86 -8.75 3.73
CA VAL A 67 6.20 -8.39 4.22
C VAL A 67 6.28 -6.89 4.52
N VAL A 68 5.86 -6.05 3.57
CA VAL A 68 5.91 -4.58 3.72
C VAL A 68 5.08 -4.14 4.92
N PHE A 69 3.82 -4.58 5.01
CA PHE A 69 2.94 -4.20 6.12
C PHE A 69 3.41 -4.75 7.47
N TRP A 70 4.02 -5.94 7.50
CA TRP A 70 4.66 -6.44 8.71
C TRP A 70 5.80 -5.53 9.18
N LYS A 71 6.65 -5.06 8.26
CA LYS A 71 7.75 -4.16 8.59
C LYS A 71 7.27 -2.79 9.02
N LEU A 72 6.25 -2.23 8.36
CA LEU A 72 5.63 -0.98 8.78
C LEU A 72 5.10 -1.08 10.21
N GLN A 73 4.40 -2.17 10.54
CA GLN A 73 3.89 -2.44 11.89
C GLN A 73 5.02 -2.62 12.91
N ALA A 74 6.01 -3.47 12.60
CA ALA A 74 7.09 -3.82 13.52
C ALA A 74 7.99 -2.62 13.88
N PHE A 75 8.12 -1.64 12.99
CA PHE A 75 8.92 -0.43 13.19
C PHE A 75 8.09 0.80 13.53
N ASN A 76 6.78 0.62 13.80
CA ASN A 76 5.83 1.69 14.12
C ASN A 76 5.88 2.85 13.11
N ILE A 77 6.01 2.51 11.83
CA ILE A 77 6.00 3.49 10.74
C ILE A 77 4.54 3.77 10.43
N ASP A 78 4.06 4.92 10.89
CA ASP A 78 2.70 5.38 10.59
C ASP A 78 2.52 5.55 9.08
N HIS A 79 1.40 5.05 8.57
CA HIS A 79 1.10 5.06 7.14
C HIS A 79 -0.40 4.95 6.91
N HIS A 80 -0.89 5.63 5.87
CA HIS A 80 -2.22 5.37 5.38
C HIS A 80 -2.24 4.03 4.61
N PRO A 81 -3.15 3.09 4.93
CA PRO A 81 -3.16 1.77 4.30
C PRO A 81 -3.31 1.78 2.78
N SER A 82 -4.01 2.76 2.23
CA SER A 82 -4.23 2.87 0.78
C SER A 82 -2.99 3.32 -0.03
N PHE A 83 -1.89 3.71 0.64
CA PHE A 83 -0.65 4.11 -0.06
C PHE A 83 -0.04 2.97 -0.88
N PHE A 84 -0.22 1.72 -0.43
CA PHE A 84 0.28 0.54 -1.14
C PHE A 84 -0.88 -0.19 -1.81
N GLN A 85 -1.02 -0.03 -3.12
CA GLN A 85 -2.01 -0.77 -3.89
C GLN A 85 -1.60 -2.24 -4.03
N ILE A 86 -2.55 -3.16 -3.83
CA ILE A 86 -2.33 -4.60 -3.97
C ILE A 86 -2.81 -5.07 -5.35
N GLU A 87 -2.00 -5.86 -6.05
CA GLU A 87 -2.34 -6.44 -7.35
C GLU A 87 -2.88 -7.87 -7.22
N LEU A 88 -4.15 -8.07 -7.58
CA LEU A 88 -4.85 -9.36 -7.56
C LEU A 88 -5.47 -9.73 -8.91
N ARG A 89 -4.85 -9.30 -10.02
CA ARG A 89 -5.37 -9.55 -11.37
C ARG A 89 -4.89 -10.86 -12.01
N ARG A 90 -3.71 -11.34 -11.62
CA ARG A 90 -3.09 -12.54 -12.20
C ARG A 90 -3.53 -13.76 -11.40
N ALA A 91 -3.74 -14.90 -12.09
CA ALA A 91 -4.08 -16.18 -11.47
C ALA A 91 -3.12 -16.53 -10.33
N GLN A 92 -1.81 -16.42 -10.58
CA GLN A 92 -0.78 -16.67 -9.56
C GLN A 92 -0.96 -15.81 -8.30
N HIS A 93 -1.37 -14.53 -8.42
CA HIS A 93 -1.55 -13.68 -7.25
C HIS A 93 -2.81 -14.06 -6.47
N ILE A 94 -3.85 -14.54 -7.17
CA ILE A 94 -5.07 -15.05 -6.56
C ILE A 94 -4.77 -16.36 -5.81
N ASP A 95 -3.98 -17.24 -6.41
CA ASP A 95 -3.55 -18.50 -5.78
C ASP A 95 -2.64 -18.24 -4.58
N ASP A 96 -1.70 -17.29 -4.71
CA ASP A 96 -0.86 -16.84 -3.60
C ASP A 96 -1.69 -16.27 -2.44
N LEU A 97 -2.76 -15.53 -2.75
CA LEU A 97 -3.69 -15.02 -1.73
C LEU A 97 -4.43 -16.19 -1.06
N ARG A 98 -5.01 -17.11 -1.84
CA ARG A 98 -5.77 -18.27 -1.35
C ARG A 98 -4.96 -19.14 -0.39
N GLN A 99 -3.69 -19.38 -0.72
CA GLN A 99 -2.80 -20.21 0.08
C GLN A 99 -2.24 -19.47 1.31
N MET A 100 -2.38 -18.15 1.38
CA MET A 100 -1.82 -17.34 2.45
C MET A 100 -2.61 -17.54 3.75
N PRO A 101 -1.95 -17.75 4.90
CA PRO A 101 -2.65 -17.74 6.19
C PRO A 101 -3.43 -16.44 6.40
N THR A 102 -4.70 -16.53 6.80
CA THR A 102 -5.60 -15.39 6.99
C THR A 102 -4.98 -14.28 7.87
N ALA A 103 -4.24 -14.66 8.92
CA ALA A 103 -3.54 -13.70 9.78
C ALA A 103 -2.49 -12.83 9.05
N ARG A 104 -1.87 -13.32 7.96
CA ARG A 104 -0.96 -12.52 7.14
C ARG A 104 -1.72 -11.54 6.25
N ILE A 105 -2.89 -11.93 5.74
CA ILE A 105 -3.76 -11.06 4.95
C ILE A 105 -4.31 -9.92 5.80
N HIS A 106 -4.64 -10.20 7.07
CA HIS A 106 -5.08 -9.18 8.03
C HIS A 106 -4.10 -8.00 8.14
N ARG A 107 -2.80 -8.22 7.96
CA ARG A 107 -1.77 -7.16 8.01
C ARG A 107 -1.98 -6.08 6.95
N PHE A 108 -2.48 -6.45 5.78
CA PHE A 108 -2.70 -5.54 4.65
C PHE A 108 -4.18 -5.45 4.25
N TRP A 109 -5.10 -5.94 5.08
CA TRP A 109 -6.54 -5.98 4.78
C TRP A 109 -7.12 -4.60 4.46
N SER A 110 -6.67 -3.58 5.19
CA SER A 110 -7.07 -2.18 5.00
C SER A 110 -6.58 -1.60 3.67
N ALA A 111 -5.52 -2.16 3.07
CA ALA A 111 -5.00 -1.77 1.75
C ALA A 111 -5.76 -2.41 0.57
N LEU A 112 -6.54 -3.46 0.85
CA LEU A 112 -7.39 -4.09 -0.17
C LEU A 112 -8.59 -3.21 -0.50
N THR A 113 -8.93 -3.14 -1.80
CA THR A 113 -10.19 -2.52 -2.24
C THR A 113 -11.39 -3.36 -1.81
N THR A 114 -12.60 -2.78 -1.84
CA THR A 114 -13.83 -3.51 -1.53
C THR A 114 -13.99 -4.79 -2.37
N ALA A 115 -13.70 -4.72 -3.67
CA ALA A 115 -13.75 -5.88 -4.55
C ALA A 115 -12.71 -6.96 -4.17
N GLN A 116 -11.51 -6.55 -3.77
CA GLN A 116 -10.46 -7.47 -3.34
C GLN A 116 -10.78 -8.11 -1.97
N ARG A 117 -11.39 -7.37 -1.04
CA ARG A 117 -11.87 -7.92 0.23
C ARG A 117 -12.96 -8.97 -0.01
N ARG A 118 -13.93 -8.68 -0.89
CA ARG A 118 -14.94 -9.67 -1.32
C ARG A 118 -14.27 -10.91 -1.91
N LYS A 119 -13.28 -10.72 -2.79
CA LYS A 119 -12.54 -11.85 -3.37
C LYS A 119 -11.79 -12.66 -2.32
N ALA A 120 -11.17 -12.02 -1.33
CA ALA A 120 -10.50 -12.72 -0.23
C ALA A 120 -11.49 -13.57 0.58
N VAL A 121 -12.70 -13.07 0.82
CA VAL A 121 -13.78 -13.83 1.48
C VAL A 121 -14.22 -15.04 0.65
N GLU A 122 -14.41 -14.88 -0.66
CA GLU A 122 -14.71 -16.00 -1.58
C GLU A 122 -13.63 -17.09 -1.57
N LEU A 123 -12.37 -16.71 -1.31
CA LEU A 123 -11.23 -17.64 -1.22
C LEU A 123 -11.11 -18.32 0.15
N GLY A 124 -12.01 -18.05 1.09
CA GLY A 124 -12.06 -18.68 2.40
C GLY A 124 -11.44 -17.87 3.55
N HIS A 125 -11.06 -16.61 3.32
CA HIS A 125 -10.54 -15.75 4.38
C HIS A 125 -11.66 -15.00 5.10
N THR A 126 -11.39 -14.59 6.34
CA THR A 126 -12.31 -13.75 7.12
C THR A 126 -11.72 -12.36 7.30
N PRO A 127 -12.55 -11.31 7.40
CA PRO A 127 -12.07 -9.99 7.80
C PRO A 127 -11.49 -10.01 9.23
N PRO A 128 -10.56 -9.10 9.57
CA PRO A 128 -10.14 -8.90 10.94
C PRO A 128 -11.34 -8.59 11.83
N LYS A 129 -11.40 -9.22 13.02
CA LYS A 129 -12.33 -8.81 14.08
C LYS A 129 -11.78 -7.48 14.61
N ASP A 130 -12.56 -6.42 14.46
CA ASP A 130 -12.25 -5.02 14.82
C ASP A 130 -11.32 -4.23 13.89
N ARG A 131 -11.96 -3.46 13.01
CA ARG A 131 -11.92 -1.99 13.04
C ARG A 131 -13.15 -1.47 12.32
N ILE A 132 -14.21 -1.22 13.08
CA ILE A 132 -15.25 -0.27 12.68
C ILE A 132 -14.53 1.08 12.57
N VAL A 133 -14.11 1.44 11.36
CA VAL A 133 -13.90 2.85 11.02
C VAL A 133 -15.20 3.24 10.35
N THR A 134 -16.11 3.80 11.14
CA THR A 134 -17.24 4.58 10.62
C THR A 134 -16.71 5.62 9.64
N ASP A 135 -17.37 5.69 8.48
CA ASP A 135 -17.19 6.73 7.45
C ASP A 135 -17.19 8.16 8.03
#